data_AF-A0A945AQZ6-F1
#
_entry.id   AF-A0A945AQZ6-F1
#
_cell.length_a   1.000
_cell.length_b   1.000
_cell.length_c   1.000
_cell.angle_alpha   90.00
_cell.angle_beta   90.00
_cell.angle_gamma   90.00
#
_symmetry.space_group_name_H-M   'P 1'
#
loop_
_entity.id
_entity.type
_entity.pdbx_description
1 polymer ?
#
loop_
_entity_poly.entity_id
_entity_poly.type
_entity_poly.pdbx_seq_one_letter_code
_entity_poly.pdbx_strand_id
1 'polypeptide(L)'
;MIIVFEAGFQRGKLNVDLPNKMDKMMTNRSTYIKKLFFLFILFSSFGFSQKEDERELRRLNAKIDRIRVQVDSLELDNQILLPELMSAFKQAVKTKAQQDSVTLVVLKRINTLSNKISNLENQSRYMDSTALEIFNKLVLVENKIVTLANSYNEMAKLKSGSPISNEPRFNSAQYKQTYMESLGHFQNQEFDDAIEGFKELVSSDPTNELADNSQYWLAECYYSQQKFKIAIAQFEKVFTYAGTDKDDDAQLKIGLSFQSMGNVKKAREEFQRLIDYFPGSEYYPKAKESLKQLSIN
;
A
#
# COMPACT_ATOMS: atom_id res chain seq x y z
N MET A 1 -150.72 -87.06 -23.50
CA MET A 1 -150.25 -86.00 -22.59
C MET A 1 -148.90 -86.44 -22.02
N ILE A 2 -147.88 -85.59 -22.11
CA ILE A 2 -146.55 -85.67 -21.43
C ILE A 2 -145.47 -86.65 -21.97
N ILE A 3 -144.21 -86.27 -21.73
CA ILE A 3 -142.93 -86.38 -22.46
C ILE A 3 -141.92 -87.31 -21.71
N VAL A 4 -140.86 -87.82 -22.38
CA VAL A 4 -139.39 -87.84 -22.01
C VAL A 4 -138.63 -89.03 -22.66
N PHE A 5 -137.31 -88.90 -22.88
CA PHE A 5 -136.43 -89.72 -23.76
C PHE A 5 -135.01 -89.90 -23.17
N GLU A 6 -134.27 -91.00 -23.44
CA GLU A 6 -132.85 -91.16 -23.02
C GLU A 6 -131.96 -92.14 -23.86
N ALA A 7 -130.64 -91.86 -23.88
CA ALA A 7 -129.43 -92.72 -23.99
C ALA A 7 -129.02 -93.60 -25.23
N GLY A 8 -127.82 -93.31 -25.79
CA GLY A 8 -126.64 -94.23 -25.77
C GLY A 8 -126.04 -94.87 -27.06
N PHE A 9 -124.71 -94.73 -27.33
CA PHE A 9 -123.84 -95.75 -28.03
C PHE A 9 -122.29 -95.53 -27.93
N GLN A 10 -121.43 -96.48 -28.40
CA GLN A 10 -119.96 -96.56 -28.18
C GLN A 10 -119.01 -96.92 -29.38
N ARG A 11 -117.75 -96.38 -29.31
CA ARG A 11 -116.34 -96.86 -29.57
C ARG A 11 -115.80 -97.62 -30.82
N GLY A 12 -114.56 -97.23 -31.23
CA GLY A 12 -113.45 -98.07 -31.78
C GLY A 12 -112.25 -97.29 -32.42
N LYS A 13 -111.08 -97.08 -31.76
CA LYS A 13 -109.72 -97.76 -31.85
C LYS A 13 -108.74 -97.42 -33.02
N LEU A 14 -107.53 -96.88 -32.72
CA LEU A 14 -106.18 -97.25 -33.29
C LEU A 14 -104.99 -96.44 -32.70
N ASN A 15 -103.74 -96.77 -33.07
CA ASN A 15 -102.50 -96.52 -32.27
C ASN A 15 -101.46 -95.53 -32.88
N VAL A 16 -100.20 -95.59 -32.40
CA VAL A 16 -99.37 -94.44 -31.96
C VAL A 16 -97.86 -94.82 -31.85
N ASP A 17 -96.91 -93.93 -32.19
CA ASP A 17 -95.46 -93.99 -31.82
C ASP A 17 -94.70 -92.62 -32.02
N LEU A 18 -93.74 -92.20 -31.16
CA LEU A 18 -92.83 -91.00 -31.29
C LEU A 18 -91.78 -90.87 -30.12
N PRO A 19 -90.61 -90.20 -30.27
CA PRO A 19 -89.44 -90.35 -29.38
C PRO A 19 -89.16 -89.22 -28.32
N ASN A 20 -88.11 -89.44 -27.51
CA ASN A 20 -87.88 -88.87 -26.16
C ASN A 20 -86.98 -87.60 -26.08
N LYS A 21 -87.11 -86.81 -25.00
CA LYS A 21 -86.75 -85.37 -24.92
C LYS A 21 -85.53 -85.01 -24.03
N MET A 22 -84.88 -85.99 -23.38
CA MET A 22 -83.92 -85.71 -22.28
C MET A 22 -82.49 -85.31 -22.69
N ASP A 23 -81.92 -85.86 -23.77
CA ASP A 23 -80.48 -85.68 -24.08
C ASP A 23 -80.04 -84.23 -24.31
N LYS A 24 -80.94 -83.39 -24.84
CA LYS A 24 -80.64 -81.98 -25.15
C LYS A 24 -80.40 -81.08 -23.93
N MET A 25 -80.73 -81.53 -22.71
CA MET A 25 -80.55 -80.73 -21.49
C MET A 25 -79.17 -80.87 -20.83
N MET A 26 -78.49 -82.01 -20.99
CA MET A 26 -77.23 -82.30 -20.27
C MET A 26 -76.04 -81.51 -20.84
N THR A 27 -75.92 -81.41 -22.16
CA THR A 27 -74.80 -80.75 -22.86
C THR A 27 -74.70 -79.26 -22.54
N ASN A 28 -75.83 -78.57 -22.39
CA ASN A 28 -75.85 -77.12 -22.15
C ASN A 28 -75.33 -76.74 -20.75
N ARG A 29 -75.39 -77.63 -19.76
CA ARG A 29 -75.02 -77.30 -18.37
C ARG A 29 -73.49 -77.22 -18.18
N SER A 30 -72.74 -78.04 -18.92
CA SER A 30 -71.27 -78.08 -18.89
C SER A 30 -70.61 -76.81 -19.46
N THR A 31 -71.17 -76.27 -20.54
CA THR A 31 -70.68 -75.03 -21.19
C THR A 31 -70.84 -73.79 -20.31
N TYR A 32 -71.91 -73.70 -19.51
CA TYR A 32 -72.09 -72.59 -18.56
C TYR A 32 -71.05 -72.61 -17.43
N ILE A 33 -70.76 -73.79 -16.85
CA ILE A 33 -69.77 -73.91 -15.76
C ILE A 33 -68.36 -73.51 -16.24
N LYS A 34 -67.95 -73.94 -17.43
CA LYS A 34 -66.66 -73.55 -18.03
C LYS A 34 -66.57 -72.04 -18.28
N LYS A 35 -67.66 -71.39 -18.70
CA LYS A 35 -67.71 -69.92 -18.88
C LYS A 35 -67.58 -69.18 -17.53
N LEU A 36 -68.26 -69.64 -16.48
CA LEU A 36 -68.16 -69.04 -15.14
C LEU A 36 -66.75 -69.14 -14.56
N PHE A 37 -66.07 -70.27 -14.72
CA PHE A 37 -64.70 -70.44 -14.22
C PHE A 37 -63.70 -69.53 -14.95
N PHE A 38 -63.85 -69.38 -16.28
CA PHE A 38 -63.02 -68.45 -17.07
C PHE A 38 -63.27 -66.98 -16.68
N LEU A 39 -64.52 -66.61 -16.41
CA LEU A 39 -64.89 -65.29 -15.90
C LEU A 39 -64.29 -65.02 -14.52
N PHE A 40 -64.29 -66.02 -13.62
CA PHE A 40 -63.71 -65.92 -12.28
C PHE A 40 -62.18 -65.74 -12.33
N ILE A 41 -61.48 -66.48 -13.22
CA ILE A 41 -60.03 -66.29 -13.43
C ILE A 41 -59.75 -64.87 -13.91
N LEU A 42 -60.47 -64.38 -14.94
CA LEU A 42 -60.33 -63.00 -15.43
C LEU A 42 -60.57 -61.96 -14.33
N PHE A 43 -61.57 -62.16 -13.46
CA PHE A 43 -61.84 -61.29 -12.31
C PHE A 43 -60.71 -61.32 -11.27
N SER A 44 -60.14 -62.50 -10.99
CA SER A 44 -59.03 -62.65 -10.04
C SER A 44 -57.73 -62.00 -10.53
N SER A 45 -57.45 -62.05 -11.84
CA SER A 45 -56.33 -61.34 -12.47
C SER A 45 -56.50 -59.81 -12.39
N PHE A 46 -57.73 -59.32 -12.60
CA PHE A 46 -58.05 -57.89 -12.53
C PHE A 46 -57.83 -57.32 -11.11
N GLY A 47 -58.21 -58.07 -10.08
CA GLY A 47 -58.04 -57.69 -8.68
C GLY A 47 -56.60 -57.72 -8.15
N PHE A 48 -55.64 -58.28 -8.91
CA PHE A 48 -54.22 -58.21 -8.58
C PHE A 48 -53.56 -56.97 -9.17
N SER A 49 -53.84 -56.64 -10.44
CA SER A 49 -53.35 -55.42 -11.12
C SER A 49 -53.70 -54.16 -10.34
N GLN A 50 -54.97 -54.02 -9.93
CA GLN A 50 -55.46 -52.84 -9.23
C GLN A 50 -54.78 -52.58 -7.86
N LYS A 51 -54.24 -53.63 -7.23
CA LYS A 51 -53.47 -53.51 -5.97
C LYS A 51 -52.02 -53.10 -6.17
N GLU A 52 -51.47 -53.31 -7.37
CA GLU A 52 -50.14 -52.86 -7.74
C GLU A 52 -50.18 -51.36 -8.05
N ASP A 53 -51.16 -50.93 -8.85
CA ASP A 53 -51.45 -49.52 -9.16
C ASP A 53 -51.65 -48.66 -7.89
N GLU A 54 -52.42 -49.15 -6.90
CA GLU A 54 -52.59 -48.48 -5.61
C GLU A 54 -51.27 -48.30 -4.84
N ARG A 55 -50.36 -49.28 -4.92
CA ARG A 55 -49.06 -49.21 -4.23
C ARG A 55 -48.14 -48.22 -4.92
N GLU A 56 -48.19 -48.14 -6.24
CA GLU A 56 -47.45 -47.14 -7.01
C GLU A 56 -47.97 -45.73 -6.75
N LEU A 57 -49.29 -45.52 -6.75
CA LEU A 57 -49.92 -44.24 -6.38
C LEU A 57 -49.52 -43.78 -4.98
N ARG A 58 -49.56 -44.67 -3.97
CA ARG A 58 -49.11 -44.33 -2.61
C ARG A 58 -47.61 -43.99 -2.56
N ARG A 59 -46.76 -44.70 -3.30
CA ARG A 59 -45.33 -44.39 -3.42
C ARG A 59 -45.08 -43.05 -4.12
N LEU A 60 -45.88 -42.71 -5.13
CA LEU A 60 -45.77 -41.45 -5.86
C LEU A 60 -46.21 -40.27 -4.99
N ASN A 61 -47.33 -40.40 -4.28
CA ASN A 61 -47.79 -39.39 -3.31
C ASN A 61 -46.75 -39.15 -2.21
N ALA A 62 -46.19 -40.20 -1.62
CA ALA A 62 -45.12 -40.07 -0.62
C ALA A 62 -43.83 -39.42 -1.16
N LYS A 63 -43.56 -39.51 -2.47
CA LYS A 63 -42.47 -38.76 -3.14
C LYS A 63 -42.87 -37.29 -3.34
N ILE A 64 -44.11 -37.02 -3.75
CA ILE A 64 -44.64 -35.66 -3.93
C ILE A 64 -44.64 -34.89 -2.59
N ASP A 65 -45.09 -35.51 -1.50
CA ASP A 65 -45.08 -34.90 -0.17
C ASP A 65 -43.66 -34.59 0.30
N ARG A 66 -42.70 -35.51 0.05
CA ARG A 66 -41.28 -35.27 0.34
C ARG A 66 -40.71 -34.11 -0.47
N ILE A 67 -41.03 -34.03 -1.76
CA ILE A 67 -40.61 -32.92 -2.64
C ILE A 67 -41.22 -31.61 -2.16
N ARG A 68 -42.51 -31.58 -1.78
CA ARG A 68 -43.17 -30.40 -1.23
C ARG A 68 -42.45 -29.90 0.02
N VAL A 69 -42.18 -30.77 1.01
CA VAL A 69 -41.42 -30.39 2.21
C VAL A 69 -40.00 -29.88 1.88
N GLN A 70 -39.34 -30.45 0.87
CA GLN A 70 -38.05 -29.93 0.40
C GLN A 70 -38.15 -28.56 -0.28
N VAL A 71 -39.22 -28.31 -1.06
CA VAL A 71 -39.49 -27.00 -1.67
C VAL A 71 -39.82 -25.97 -0.59
N ASP A 72 -40.69 -26.30 0.38
CA ASP A 72 -41.06 -25.41 1.49
C ASP A 72 -39.82 -25.05 2.34
N SER A 73 -38.93 -26.02 2.59
CA SER A 73 -37.65 -25.79 3.28
C SER A 73 -36.72 -24.88 2.47
N LEU A 74 -36.57 -25.13 1.16
CA LEU A 74 -35.74 -24.30 0.28
C LEU A 74 -36.31 -22.90 0.12
N GLU A 75 -37.64 -22.73 0.14
CA GLU A 75 -38.28 -21.42 0.10
C GLU A 75 -37.99 -20.64 1.39
N LEU A 76 -38.10 -21.29 2.56
CA LEU A 76 -37.73 -20.71 3.85
C LEU A 76 -36.25 -20.32 3.91
N ASP A 77 -35.35 -21.21 3.47
CA ASP A 77 -33.90 -20.94 3.41
C ASP A 77 -33.62 -19.74 2.50
N ASN A 78 -34.25 -19.66 1.32
CA ASN A 78 -34.12 -18.51 0.42
C ASN A 78 -34.68 -17.21 1.03
N GLN A 79 -35.80 -17.26 1.75
CA GLN A 79 -36.39 -16.10 2.44
C GLN A 79 -35.46 -15.54 3.53
N ILE A 80 -34.63 -16.37 4.17
CA ILE A 80 -33.68 -15.96 5.21
C ILE A 80 -32.34 -15.51 4.60
N LEU A 81 -31.81 -16.28 3.63
CA LEU A 81 -30.47 -16.05 3.08
C LEU A 81 -30.39 -14.84 2.14
N LEU A 82 -31.45 -14.52 1.35
CA LEU A 82 -31.42 -13.35 0.46
C LEU A 82 -31.25 -12.01 1.23
N PRO A 83 -32.04 -11.72 2.27
CA PRO A 83 -31.88 -10.50 3.07
C PRO A 83 -30.51 -10.40 3.75
N GLU A 84 -29.99 -11.51 4.28
CA GLU A 84 -28.70 -11.53 4.96
C GLU A 84 -27.54 -11.30 3.98
N LEU A 85 -27.55 -11.97 2.82
CA LEU A 85 -26.60 -11.76 1.73
C LEU A 85 -26.63 -10.31 1.22
N MET A 86 -27.84 -9.74 1.04
CA MET A 86 -28.01 -8.37 0.58
C MET A 86 -27.55 -7.34 1.61
N SER A 87 -27.73 -7.62 2.90
CA SER A 87 -27.19 -6.81 4.01
C SER A 87 -25.66 -6.84 4.02
N ALA A 88 -25.06 -8.04 3.99
CA ALA A 88 -23.61 -8.24 3.94
C ALA A 88 -22.98 -7.58 2.71
N PHE A 89 -23.58 -7.73 1.53
CA PHE A 89 -23.14 -7.08 0.30
C PHE A 89 -23.19 -5.55 0.41
N LYS A 90 -24.30 -4.98 0.89
CA LYS A 90 -24.46 -3.53 1.11
C LYS A 90 -23.41 -2.98 2.10
N GLN A 91 -23.07 -3.75 3.14
CA GLN A 91 -22.04 -3.37 4.11
C GLN A 91 -20.63 -3.47 3.52
N ALA A 92 -20.33 -4.50 2.73
CA ALA A 92 -19.07 -4.63 2.01
C ALA A 92 -18.85 -3.48 1.01
N VAL A 93 -19.87 -3.17 0.19
CA VAL A 93 -19.85 -2.04 -0.76
C VAL A 93 -19.64 -0.70 -0.03
N LYS A 94 -20.38 -0.46 1.06
CA LYS A 94 -20.20 0.77 1.88
C LYS A 94 -18.80 0.88 2.45
N THR A 95 -18.27 -0.20 3.02
CA THR A 95 -16.93 -0.23 3.63
C THR A 95 -15.84 -0.01 2.57
N LYS A 96 -15.98 -0.63 1.40
CA LYS A 96 -15.05 -0.46 0.27
C LYS A 96 -15.06 0.99 -0.25
N ALA A 97 -16.24 1.59 -0.44
CA ALA A 97 -16.35 2.99 -0.84
C ALA A 97 -15.74 3.96 0.19
N GLN A 98 -15.88 3.68 1.49
CA GLN A 98 -15.21 4.45 2.55
C GLN A 98 -13.68 4.26 2.52
N GLN A 99 -13.19 3.04 2.33
CA GLN A 99 -11.76 2.74 2.22
C GLN A 99 -11.12 3.45 1.02
N ASP A 100 -11.79 3.46 -0.14
CA ASP A 100 -11.31 4.14 -1.34
C ASP A 100 -11.28 5.67 -1.15
N SER A 101 -12.27 6.22 -0.44
CA SER A 101 -12.29 7.64 -0.04
C SER A 101 -11.13 8.00 0.91
N VAL A 102 -10.86 7.18 1.93
CA VAL A 102 -9.73 7.38 2.85
C VAL A 102 -8.39 7.28 2.12
N THR A 103 -8.24 6.29 1.22
CA THR A 103 -7.04 6.12 0.40
C THR A 103 -6.78 7.35 -0.47
N LEU A 104 -7.82 7.90 -1.12
CA LEU A 104 -7.73 9.12 -1.90
C LEU A 104 -7.32 10.34 -1.05
N VAL A 105 -7.85 10.48 0.16
CA VAL A 105 -7.47 11.55 1.11
C VAL A 105 -6.01 11.41 1.54
N VAL A 106 -5.53 10.20 1.83
CA VAL A 106 -4.14 9.93 2.19
C VAL A 106 -3.20 10.26 1.02
N LEU A 107 -3.50 9.78 -0.20
CA LEU A 107 -2.72 10.11 -1.40
C LEU A 107 -2.68 11.63 -1.67
N LYS A 108 -3.82 12.32 -1.52
CA LYS A 108 -3.87 13.78 -1.66
C LYS A 108 -3.01 14.49 -0.60
N ARG A 109 -3.01 14.00 0.65
CA ARG A 109 -2.14 14.52 1.73
C ARG A 109 -0.66 14.26 1.43
N ILE A 110 -0.29 13.06 0.98
CA ILE A 110 1.08 12.70 0.58
C ILE A 110 1.57 13.64 -0.53
N ASN A 111 0.79 13.82 -1.60
CA ASN A 111 1.16 14.73 -2.69
C ASN A 111 1.26 16.19 -2.22
N THR A 112 0.37 16.63 -1.33
CA THR A 112 0.43 17.98 -0.74
C THR A 112 1.67 18.17 0.13
N LEU A 113 2.06 17.16 0.91
CA LEU A 113 3.27 17.17 1.74
C LEU A 113 4.53 17.13 0.87
N SER A 114 4.58 16.27 -0.15
CA SER A 114 5.68 16.20 -1.12
C SER A 114 5.93 17.56 -1.79
N ASN A 115 4.87 18.22 -2.28
CA ASN A 115 4.97 19.56 -2.86
C ASN A 115 5.46 20.61 -1.84
N LYS A 116 5.04 20.52 -0.57
CA LYS A 116 5.56 21.40 0.50
C LYS A 116 7.02 21.15 0.81
N ILE A 117 7.45 19.88 0.87
CA ILE A 117 8.85 19.49 1.08
C ILE A 117 9.71 20.03 -0.05
N SER A 118 9.33 19.82 -1.31
CA SER A 118 10.05 20.36 -2.47
C SER A 118 10.17 21.90 -2.45
N ASN A 119 9.11 22.61 -2.05
CA ASN A 119 9.16 24.06 -1.87
C ASN A 119 10.10 24.50 -0.74
N LEU A 120 10.13 23.78 0.39
CA LEU A 120 11.03 24.06 1.52
C LEU A 120 12.49 23.74 1.18
N GLU A 121 12.76 22.65 0.44
CA GLU A 121 14.09 22.32 -0.08
C GLU A 121 14.60 23.39 -1.05
N ASN A 122 13.73 23.89 -1.95
CA ASN A 122 14.05 24.99 -2.83
C ASN A 122 14.37 26.26 -2.03
N GLN A 123 13.54 26.60 -1.04
CA GLN A 123 13.79 27.76 -0.17
C GLN A 123 15.10 27.61 0.62
N SER A 124 15.43 26.41 1.13
CA SER A 124 16.73 26.15 1.77
C SER A 124 17.88 26.40 0.80
N ARG A 125 17.83 25.83 -0.42
CA ARG A 125 18.86 26.07 -1.45
C ARG A 125 19.04 27.55 -1.79
N TYR A 126 17.95 28.32 -1.84
CA TYR A 126 18.02 29.77 -2.05
C TYR A 126 18.59 30.52 -0.83
N MET A 127 18.27 30.09 0.40
CA MET A 127 18.85 30.64 1.62
C MET A 127 20.36 30.35 1.71
N ASP A 128 20.78 29.11 1.47
CA ASP A 128 22.18 28.69 1.45
C ASP A 128 22.98 29.51 0.40
N SER A 129 22.40 29.72 -0.79
CA SER A 129 22.97 30.56 -1.85
C SER A 129 23.04 32.04 -1.47
N THR A 130 22.00 32.58 -0.82
CA THR A 130 21.97 33.99 -0.37
C THR A 130 22.95 34.23 0.79
N ALA A 131 23.06 33.29 1.72
CA ALA A 131 24.05 33.31 2.80
C ALA A 131 25.47 33.28 2.22
N LEU A 132 25.72 32.43 1.23
CA LEU A 132 27.01 32.39 0.50
C LEU A 132 27.29 33.69 -0.27
N GLU A 133 26.30 34.31 -0.90
CA GLU A 133 26.45 35.59 -1.58
C GLU A 133 26.76 36.74 -0.58
N ILE A 134 26.09 36.75 0.57
CA ILE A 134 26.34 37.70 1.66
C ILE A 134 27.75 37.49 2.22
N PHE A 135 28.14 36.25 2.50
CA PHE A 135 29.47 35.88 2.97
C PHE A 135 30.56 36.33 1.99
N ASN A 136 30.39 36.05 0.69
CA ASN A 136 31.32 36.50 -0.36
C ASN A 136 31.45 38.03 -0.44
N LYS A 137 30.33 38.76 -0.26
CA LYS A 137 30.35 40.23 -0.16
C LYS A 137 31.06 40.69 1.11
N LEU A 138 30.93 39.98 2.23
CA LEU A 138 31.56 40.31 3.50
C LEU A 138 33.09 40.13 3.42
N VAL A 139 33.57 39.00 2.92
CA VAL A 139 34.98 38.75 2.59
C VAL A 139 35.54 39.77 1.57
N LEU A 140 34.71 40.28 0.65
CA LEU A 140 35.10 41.37 -0.26
C LEU A 140 35.20 42.74 0.43
N VAL A 141 34.34 43.03 1.39
CA VAL A 141 34.40 44.26 2.20
C VAL A 141 35.59 44.23 3.16
N GLU A 142 35.82 43.12 3.83
CA GLU A 142 36.94 42.92 4.77
C GLU A 142 38.30 43.13 4.09
N ASN A 143 38.51 42.52 2.93
CA ASN A 143 39.71 42.76 2.13
C ASN A 143 39.89 44.22 1.68
N LYS A 144 38.81 44.97 1.43
CA LYS A 144 38.92 46.43 1.17
C LYS A 144 39.38 47.18 2.42
N ILE A 145 38.94 46.76 3.61
CA ILE A 145 39.39 47.31 4.90
C ILE A 145 40.86 46.97 5.14
N VAL A 146 41.28 45.71 4.97
CA VAL A 146 42.68 45.27 5.14
C VAL A 146 43.60 45.98 4.14
N THR A 147 43.21 46.08 2.86
CA THR A 147 44.00 46.80 1.84
C THR A 147 44.12 48.29 2.17
N LEU A 148 43.04 48.92 2.66
CA LEU A 148 43.06 50.32 3.09
C LEU A 148 43.94 50.51 4.33
N ALA A 149 43.84 49.62 5.33
CA ALA A 149 44.68 49.65 6.52
C ALA A 149 46.17 49.46 6.20
N ASN A 150 46.51 48.52 5.31
CA ASN A 150 47.88 48.30 4.87
C ASN A 150 48.43 49.48 4.07
N SER A 151 47.65 50.06 3.14
CA SER A 151 48.07 51.27 2.42
C SER A 151 48.25 52.48 3.35
N TYR A 152 47.44 52.61 4.40
CA TYR A 152 47.62 53.61 5.46
C TYR A 152 48.90 53.34 6.27
N ASN A 153 49.14 52.11 6.67
CA ASN A 153 50.32 51.70 7.43
C ASN A 153 51.61 51.91 6.63
N GLU A 154 51.65 51.57 5.34
CA GLU A 154 52.80 51.84 4.47
C GLU A 154 52.98 53.34 4.23
N MET A 155 51.91 54.12 4.05
CA MET A 155 51.99 55.58 3.99
C MET A 155 52.55 56.18 5.30
N ALA A 156 52.22 55.60 6.45
CA ALA A 156 52.78 55.98 7.75
C ALA A 156 54.27 55.56 7.90
N LYS A 157 54.65 54.35 7.48
CA LYS A 157 56.04 53.85 7.51
C LYS A 157 56.96 54.62 6.56
N LEU A 158 56.49 54.96 5.35
CA LEU A 158 57.21 55.83 4.42
C LEU A 158 57.48 57.21 5.03
N LYS A 159 56.63 57.66 5.96
CA LYS A 159 56.78 58.89 6.73
C LYS A 159 57.71 58.75 7.95
N SER A 160 58.03 57.52 8.38
CA SER A 160 58.86 57.21 9.56
C SER A 160 60.17 56.47 9.26
N GLY A 161 60.46 56.14 7.99
CA GLY A 161 61.80 55.75 7.53
C GLY A 161 62.34 54.38 7.99
N SER A 162 61.48 53.43 8.37
CA SER A 162 61.89 52.09 8.82
C SER A 162 61.87 51.05 7.69
N PRO A 163 62.81 50.09 7.64
CA PRO A 163 62.85 49.06 6.61
C PRO A 163 61.75 48.00 6.79
N ILE A 164 61.18 47.55 5.67
CA ILE A 164 60.10 46.56 5.62
C ILE A 164 60.68 45.15 5.76
N SER A 165 60.15 44.34 6.67
CA SER A 165 60.65 42.99 6.97
C SER A 165 59.76 41.88 6.41
N ASN A 166 60.38 41.00 5.60
CA ASN A 166 59.97 39.62 5.25
C ASN A 166 58.47 39.33 5.07
N GLU A 167 58.02 39.43 3.82
CA GLU A 167 56.73 38.89 3.32
C GLU A 167 56.59 37.38 3.59
N PRO A 168 55.38 36.88 3.93
CA PRO A 168 55.04 35.46 3.86
C PRO A 168 55.17 34.92 2.43
N ARG A 169 55.33 33.60 2.30
CA ARG A 169 55.58 32.94 1.00
C ARG A 169 54.39 32.92 0.03
N PHE A 170 53.22 33.33 0.52
CA PHE A 170 52.01 33.65 -0.22
C PHE A 170 51.56 35.04 0.26
N ASN A 171 51.37 36.01 -0.63
CA ASN A 171 50.77 37.27 -0.22
C ASN A 171 49.25 37.05 0.02
N SER A 172 48.67 37.78 0.99
CA SER A 172 47.26 37.64 1.37
C SER A 172 46.29 37.81 0.18
N ALA A 173 46.62 38.65 -0.80
CA ALA A 173 45.79 38.82 -1.99
C ALA A 173 45.78 37.59 -2.90
N GLN A 174 46.89 36.85 -3.01
CA GLN A 174 46.98 35.62 -3.79
C GLN A 174 46.25 34.46 -3.09
N TYR A 175 46.37 34.33 -1.76
CA TYR A 175 45.58 33.38 -0.96
C TYR A 175 44.09 33.62 -1.21
N LYS A 176 43.67 34.88 -1.13
CA LYS A 176 42.29 35.27 -1.39
C LYS A 176 41.85 35.03 -2.84
N GLN A 177 42.71 35.25 -3.83
CA GLN A 177 42.39 34.96 -5.23
C GLN A 177 42.08 33.47 -5.42
N THR A 178 43.00 32.59 -4.99
CA THR A 178 42.82 31.14 -5.04
C THR A 178 41.57 30.70 -4.24
N TYR A 179 41.24 31.36 -3.13
CA TYR A 179 39.98 31.10 -2.39
C TYR A 179 38.75 31.41 -3.23
N MET A 180 38.71 32.57 -3.90
CA MET A 180 37.58 32.96 -4.75
C MET A 180 37.44 32.05 -6.00
N GLU A 181 38.57 31.63 -6.59
CA GLU A 181 38.59 30.69 -7.71
C GLU A 181 38.10 29.29 -7.28
N SER A 182 38.61 28.77 -6.16
CA SER A 182 38.17 27.48 -5.58
C SER A 182 36.68 27.45 -5.24
N LEU A 183 36.15 28.57 -4.73
CA LEU A 183 34.73 28.69 -4.42
C LEU A 183 33.86 28.79 -5.70
N GLY A 184 34.39 29.40 -6.77
CA GLY A 184 33.78 29.38 -8.10
C GLY A 184 33.65 27.95 -8.65
N HIS A 185 34.73 27.17 -8.56
CA HIS A 185 34.71 25.75 -8.92
C HIS A 185 33.68 24.95 -8.09
N PHE A 186 33.62 25.18 -6.77
CA PHE A 186 32.59 24.55 -5.92
C PHE A 186 31.16 24.91 -6.37
N GLN A 187 30.90 26.17 -6.70
CA GLN A 187 29.59 26.63 -7.20
C GLN A 187 29.22 26.00 -8.55
N ASN A 188 30.20 25.77 -9.43
CA ASN A 188 30.04 25.06 -10.69
C ASN A 188 29.89 23.52 -10.53
N GLN A 189 30.02 22.99 -9.31
CA GLN A 189 30.11 21.55 -9.00
C GLN A 189 31.39 20.87 -9.54
N GLU A 190 32.41 21.67 -9.86
CA GLU A 190 33.77 21.28 -10.25
C GLU A 190 34.57 20.92 -8.98
N PHE A 191 34.07 19.92 -8.25
CA PHE A 191 34.52 19.64 -6.88
C PHE A 191 35.98 19.18 -6.78
N ASP A 192 36.53 18.52 -7.80
CA ASP A 192 37.94 18.07 -7.75
C ASP A 192 38.91 19.26 -7.91
N ASP A 193 38.61 20.23 -8.78
CA ASP A 193 39.38 21.48 -8.93
C ASP A 193 39.26 22.36 -7.66
N ALA A 194 38.05 22.47 -7.09
CA ALA A 194 37.83 23.13 -5.81
C ALA A 194 38.63 22.48 -4.67
N ILE A 195 38.70 21.14 -4.63
CA ILE A 195 39.50 20.39 -3.65
C ILE A 195 41.00 20.68 -3.80
N GLU A 196 41.51 20.83 -5.03
CA GLU A 196 42.92 21.17 -5.26
C GLU A 196 43.25 22.56 -4.70
N GLY A 197 42.48 23.58 -5.08
CA GLY A 197 42.67 24.94 -4.59
C GLY A 197 42.50 25.07 -3.07
N PHE A 198 41.42 24.54 -2.48
CA PHE A 198 41.25 24.60 -1.02
C PHE A 198 42.33 23.80 -0.25
N LYS A 199 42.92 22.75 -0.84
CA LYS A 199 44.09 22.07 -0.25
C LYS A 199 45.35 22.92 -0.28
N GLU A 200 45.62 23.61 -1.39
CA GLU A 200 46.76 24.53 -1.49
C GLU A 200 46.67 25.60 -0.40
N LEU A 201 45.49 26.19 -0.22
CA LEU A 201 45.19 27.18 0.81
C LEU A 201 45.49 26.68 2.23
N VAL A 202 44.81 25.61 2.69
CA VAL A 202 45.04 25.10 4.06
C VAL A 202 46.44 24.56 4.31
N SER A 203 47.22 24.29 3.26
CA SER A 203 48.61 23.81 3.36
C SER A 203 49.65 24.93 3.27
N SER A 204 49.32 26.07 2.65
CA SER A 204 50.25 27.18 2.38
C SER A 204 50.32 28.19 3.53
N ASP A 205 49.18 28.55 4.10
CA ASP A 205 49.08 29.46 5.26
C ASP A 205 47.91 29.05 6.19
N PRO A 206 48.14 28.11 7.13
CA PRO A 206 47.17 27.74 8.15
C PRO A 206 46.83 28.87 9.14
N THR A 207 47.50 30.02 9.07
CA THR A 207 47.25 31.19 9.93
C THR A 207 46.49 32.32 9.22
N ASN A 208 46.08 32.09 7.97
CA ASN A 208 45.34 33.07 7.19
C ASN A 208 43.94 33.37 7.76
N GLU A 209 43.44 34.59 7.56
CA GLU A 209 42.08 34.99 7.93
C GLU A 209 40.97 34.16 7.24
N LEU A 210 41.29 33.51 6.11
CA LEU A 210 40.40 32.59 5.39
C LEU A 210 40.76 31.11 5.57
N ALA A 211 41.69 30.74 6.46
CA ALA A 211 42.18 29.36 6.56
C ALA A 211 41.17 28.37 7.15
N ASP A 212 40.41 28.81 8.16
CA ASP A 212 39.31 28.04 8.76
C ASP A 212 38.17 27.79 7.74
N ASN A 213 37.80 28.83 7.01
CA ASN A 213 36.83 28.82 5.92
C ASN A 213 37.31 27.92 4.77
N SER A 214 38.60 27.98 4.42
CA SER A 214 39.20 27.08 3.42
C SER A 214 39.12 25.61 3.86
N GLN A 215 39.35 25.33 5.15
CA GLN A 215 39.24 23.98 5.71
C GLN A 215 37.79 23.48 5.76
N TYR A 216 36.82 24.37 6.03
CA TYR A 216 35.39 24.08 5.93
C TYR A 216 34.97 23.78 4.48
N TRP A 217 35.33 24.63 3.51
CA TRP A 217 34.98 24.41 2.11
C TRP A 217 35.64 23.16 1.51
N LEU A 218 36.87 22.84 1.90
CA LEU A 218 37.50 21.55 1.56
C LEU A 218 36.65 20.37 2.06
N ALA A 219 36.09 20.46 3.27
CA ALA A 219 35.20 19.44 3.82
C ALA A 219 33.85 19.38 3.09
N GLU A 220 33.27 20.53 2.74
CA GLU A 220 32.05 20.64 1.91
C GLU A 220 32.23 20.00 0.52
N CYS A 221 33.37 20.20 -0.14
CA CYS A 221 33.64 19.53 -1.42
C CYS A 221 33.59 18.00 -1.28
N TYR A 222 34.23 17.46 -0.23
CA TYR A 222 34.18 16.03 0.07
C TYR A 222 32.77 15.56 0.46
N TYR A 223 31.99 16.39 1.16
CA TYR A 223 30.60 16.10 1.51
C TYR A 223 29.71 16.02 0.25
N SER A 224 29.82 16.98 -0.66
CA SER A 224 29.09 17.03 -1.93
C SER A 224 29.44 15.86 -2.85
N GLN A 225 30.69 15.39 -2.85
CA GLN A 225 31.12 14.16 -3.51
C GLN A 225 30.69 12.87 -2.78
N GLN A 226 29.90 12.95 -1.70
CA GLN A 226 29.48 11.83 -0.85
C GLN A 226 30.64 11.05 -0.21
N LYS A 227 31.85 11.63 -0.17
CA LYS A 227 33.06 11.07 0.45
C LYS A 227 33.04 11.33 1.96
N PHE A 228 31.91 11.01 2.62
CA PHE A 228 31.57 11.42 4.00
C PHE A 228 32.65 11.13 5.05
N LYS A 229 33.37 10.01 4.95
CA LYS A 229 34.50 9.69 5.86
C LYS A 229 35.64 10.69 5.78
N ILE A 230 35.93 11.19 4.57
CA ILE A 230 36.97 12.20 4.33
C ILE A 230 36.46 13.57 4.75
N ALA A 231 35.19 13.87 4.45
CA ALA A 231 34.51 15.10 4.85
C ALA A 231 34.54 15.29 6.38
N ILE A 232 34.15 14.27 7.15
CA ILE A 232 34.23 14.26 8.62
C ILE A 232 35.65 14.62 9.09
N ALA A 233 36.68 13.95 8.57
CA ALA A 233 38.08 14.21 8.95
C ALA A 233 38.61 15.58 8.48
N GLN A 234 37.90 16.31 7.62
CA GLN A 234 38.20 17.70 7.27
C GLN A 234 37.38 18.69 8.14
N PHE A 235 36.10 18.42 8.42
CA PHE A 235 35.30 19.20 9.38
C PHE A 235 35.90 19.14 10.79
N GLU A 236 36.40 17.98 11.24
CA GLU A 236 37.09 17.82 12.53
C GLU A 236 38.33 18.71 12.67
N LYS A 237 38.93 19.17 11.56
CA LYS A 237 40.05 20.12 11.60
C LYS A 237 39.61 21.57 11.77
N VAL A 238 38.35 21.92 11.48
CA VAL A 238 37.84 23.29 11.65
C VAL A 238 37.96 23.71 13.13
N PHE A 239 37.67 22.78 14.06
CA PHE A 239 37.86 22.99 15.51
C PHE A 239 39.31 23.25 15.95
N THR A 240 40.31 23.15 15.06
CA THR A 240 41.71 23.49 15.36
C THR A 240 42.03 24.97 15.15
N TYR A 241 41.14 25.72 14.50
CA TYR A 241 41.25 27.15 14.28
C TYR A 241 40.62 27.92 15.45
N ALA A 242 41.45 28.56 16.27
CA ALA A 242 40.99 29.18 17.50
C ALA A 242 40.05 30.38 17.25
N GLY A 243 38.79 30.25 17.66
CA GLY A 243 37.80 31.32 17.57
C GLY A 243 37.11 31.45 16.19
N THR A 244 37.14 30.39 15.38
CA THR A 244 36.40 30.32 14.12
C THR A 244 34.89 30.45 14.34
N ASP A 245 34.19 31.05 13.36
CA ASP A 245 32.73 31.09 13.30
C ASP A 245 32.14 29.89 12.53
N LYS A 246 32.94 28.86 12.22
CA LYS A 246 32.54 27.64 11.49
C LYS A 246 32.40 26.39 12.38
N ASP A 247 32.51 26.52 13.70
CA ASP A 247 32.46 25.38 14.62
C ASP A 247 31.09 24.67 14.62
N ASP A 248 29.98 25.40 14.65
CA ASP A 248 28.62 24.83 14.68
C ASP A 248 28.16 24.33 13.29
N ASP A 249 28.53 25.04 12.23
CA ASP A 249 28.57 24.60 10.83
C ASP A 249 29.21 23.20 10.71
N ALA A 250 30.48 23.07 11.12
CA ALA A 250 31.25 21.83 11.04
C ALA A 250 30.60 20.73 11.90
N GLN A 251 30.18 21.05 13.13
CA GLN A 251 29.52 20.11 14.03
C GLN A 251 28.20 19.57 13.44
N LEU A 252 27.41 20.40 12.76
CA LEU A 252 26.20 19.96 12.04
C LEU A 252 26.58 18.99 10.90
N LYS A 253 27.56 19.36 10.08
CA LYS A 253 27.96 18.60 8.90
C LYS A 253 28.58 17.25 9.24
N ILE A 254 29.29 17.11 10.36
CA ILE A 254 29.76 15.81 10.87
C ILE A 254 28.57 14.92 11.25
N GLY A 255 27.55 15.47 11.93
CA GLY A 255 26.31 14.74 12.25
C GLY A 255 25.55 14.27 11.02
N LEU A 256 25.37 15.17 10.03
CA LEU A 256 24.74 14.85 8.74
C LEU A 256 25.56 13.82 7.93
N SER A 257 26.89 13.85 8.04
CA SER A 257 27.78 12.87 7.40
C SER A 257 27.61 11.48 8.01
N PHE A 258 27.60 11.35 9.34
CA PHE A 258 27.33 10.06 9.99
C PHE A 258 25.91 9.56 9.71
N GLN A 259 24.92 10.45 9.65
CA GLN A 259 23.55 10.10 9.27
C GLN A 259 23.49 9.57 7.83
N SER A 260 24.16 10.23 6.88
CA SER A 260 24.24 9.81 5.48
C SER A 260 24.97 8.47 5.30
N MET A 261 25.93 8.17 6.18
CA MET A 261 26.58 6.86 6.27
C MET A 261 25.75 5.78 6.99
N GLY A 262 24.53 6.08 7.43
CA GLY A 262 23.69 5.16 8.21
C GLY A 262 24.19 4.90 9.64
N ASN A 263 25.21 5.62 10.12
CA ASN A 263 25.74 5.48 11.48
C ASN A 263 24.91 6.30 12.48
N VAL A 264 23.69 5.84 12.73
CA VAL A 264 22.69 6.48 13.61
C VAL A 264 23.26 6.81 14.99
N LYS A 265 24.06 5.91 15.58
CA LYS A 265 24.67 6.14 16.90
C LYS A 265 25.56 7.39 16.88
N LYS A 266 26.54 7.44 15.97
CA LYS A 266 27.44 8.61 15.89
C LYS A 266 26.70 9.88 15.48
N ALA A 267 25.78 9.79 14.52
CA ALA A 267 24.97 10.95 14.12
C ALA A 267 24.24 11.58 15.33
N ARG A 268 23.66 10.76 16.21
CA ARG A 268 23.05 11.24 17.45
C ARG A 268 24.06 11.86 18.42
N GLU A 269 25.25 11.29 18.56
CA GLU A 269 26.31 11.87 19.41
C GLU A 269 26.72 13.27 18.91
N GLU A 270 26.81 13.50 17.59
CA GLU A 270 27.13 14.81 17.01
C GLU A 270 26.00 15.84 17.13
N PHE A 271 24.75 15.46 16.84
CA PHE A 271 23.62 16.39 16.99
C PHE A 271 23.37 16.75 18.46
N GLN A 272 23.67 15.84 19.38
CA GLN A 272 23.67 16.15 20.82
C GLN A 272 24.81 17.12 21.18
N ARG A 273 26.03 16.92 20.65
CA ARG A 273 27.12 17.90 20.79
C ARG A 273 26.72 19.28 20.29
N LEU A 274 26.02 19.39 19.16
CA LEU A 274 25.56 20.69 18.66
C LEU A 274 24.65 21.40 19.66
N ILE A 275 23.68 20.67 20.22
CA ILE A 275 22.72 21.18 21.22
C ILE A 275 23.41 21.59 22.52
N ASP A 276 24.42 20.84 22.96
CA ASP A 276 25.08 21.04 24.24
C ASP A 276 26.13 22.16 24.20
N TYR A 277 26.90 22.26 23.12
CA TYR A 277 28.01 23.22 22.98
C TYR A 277 27.65 24.49 22.19
N PHE A 278 26.68 24.44 21.28
CA PHE A 278 26.27 25.58 20.44
C PHE A 278 24.78 25.93 20.60
N PRO A 279 24.29 26.23 21.83
CA PRO A 279 22.88 26.49 22.10
C PRO A 279 22.32 27.76 21.43
N GLY A 280 23.19 28.65 20.96
CA GLY A 280 22.82 29.86 20.20
C GLY A 280 22.90 29.71 18.68
N SER A 281 23.32 28.56 18.16
CA SER A 281 23.45 28.28 16.73
C SER A 281 22.10 28.37 16.00
N GLU A 282 22.10 28.88 14.77
CA GLU A 282 20.91 28.81 13.90
C GLU A 282 20.54 27.35 13.55
N TYR A 283 21.49 26.43 13.66
CA TYR A 283 21.29 24.99 13.44
C TYR A 283 20.72 24.24 14.64
N TYR A 284 20.62 24.87 15.81
CA TYR A 284 20.08 24.27 17.03
C TYR A 284 18.68 23.61 16.85
N PRO A 285 17.70 24.23 16.15
CA PRO A 285 16.40 23.59 15.89
C PRO A 285 16.54 22.35 14.99
N LYS A 286 17.43 22.42 13.99
CA LYS A 286 17.69 21.33 13.02
C LYS A 286 18.32 20.12 13.70
N ALA A 287 19.31 20.33 14.58
CA ALA A 287 19.90 19.26 15.38
C ALA A 287 18.86 18.57 16.30
N LYS A 288 17.96 19.34 16.93
CA LYS A 288 16.85 18.78 17.72
C LYS A 288 15.88 17.96 16.89
N GLU A 289 15.56 18.41 15.69
CA GLU A 289 14.72 17.64 14.77
C GLU A 289 15.41 16.34 14.33
N SER A 290 16.67 16.39 13.91
CA SER A 290 17.45 15.21 13.54
C SER A 290 17.54 14.19 14.68
N LEU A 291 17.80 14.61 15.92
CA LEU A 291 17.78 13.70 17.08
C LEU A 291 16.43 13.01 17.28
N LYS A 292 15.33 13.74 17.11
CA LYS A 292 13.98 13.18 17.24
C LYS A 292 13.71 12.15 16.14
N GLN A 293 14.05 12.46 14.89
CA GLN A 293 13.92 11.52 13.76
C GLN A 293 14.76 10.25 13.98
N LEU A 294 16.01 10.39 14.42
CA LEU A 294 16.94 9.29 14.71
C LEU A 294 16.64 8.50 16.01
N SER A 295 15.59 8.88 16.74
CA SER A 295 15.14 8.17 17.96
C SER A 295 13.85 7.37 17.73
N ILE A 296 13.31 7.36 16.52
CA ILE A 296 12.03 6.71 16.16
C ILE A 296 12.27 5.38 15.38
N ASN A 297 13.51 5.11 14.98
CA ASN A 297 13.97 3.86 14.34
C ASN A 297 14.73 2.97 15.33
#